data_AF-A0A7U6Y360-F1
#
_entry.id   AF-A0A7U6Y360-F1
#
_cell.length_a   1.000
_cell.length_b   1.000
_cell.length_c   1.000
_cell.angle_alpha   90.00
_cell.angle_beta   90.00
_cell.angle_gamma   90.00
#
_symmetry.space_group_name_H-M   'P 1'
#
loop_
_entity.id
_entity.type
_entity.pdbx_description
1 polymer ?
#
loop_
_entity_poly.entity_id
_entity_poly.type
_entity_poly.pdbx_seq_one_letter_code
_entity_poly.pdbx_strand_id
1 'polypeptide(L)' 'MVVAMSSLALENPISHIHVWRQIALRCVLSALQRLEVYGERARSRRQLASLDHRLLMDLGLTQADALAESEKPFWKV' A
#
# COMPACT_ATOMS: atom_id res chain seq x y z
N MET A 1 -11.85 -52.72 8.40
CA MET A 1 -11.72 -52.14 7.05
C MET A 1 -12.01 -50.64 7.20
N VAL A 2 -11.11 -49.75 6.73
CA VAL A 2 -11.10 -48.27 6.90
C VAL A 2 -10.30 -47.68 8.10
N VAL A 3 -9.11 -48.22 8.41
CA VAL A 3 -8.08 -47.48 9.19
C VAL A 3 -6.76 -47.45 8.41
N ALA A 4 -6.80 -46.98 7.16
CA ALA A 4 -5.62 -46.93 6.29
C ALA A 4 -5.64 -45.78 5.27
N MET A 5 -6.18 -44.61 5.63
CA MET A 5 -6.17 -43.44 4.71
C MET A 5 -5.60 -42.15 5.32
N SER A 6 -5.03 -42.21 6.53
CA SER A 6 -4.46 -41.05 7.23
C SER A 6 -2.92 -40.97 7.18
N SER A 7 -2.24 -41.98 6.60
CA SER A 7 -0.76 -42.06 6.61
C SER A 7 -0.08 -41.58 5.33
N LEU A 8 -0.81 -41.22 4.27
CA LEU A 8 -0.23 -40.72 3.00
C LEU A 8 -0.09 -39.18 2.94
N ALA A 9 -0.31 -38.48 4.04
CA ALA A 9 -0.16 -37.02 4.12
C ALA A 9 1.26 -36.56 4.54
N LEU A 10 2.25 -37.46 4.53
CA LEU A 10 3.61 -37.15 4.98
C LEU A 10 4.59 -36.75 3.87
N GLU A 11 4.21 -36.75 2.58
CA GLU A 11 5.16 -36.42 1.51
C GLU A 11 4.52 -35.59 0.40
N ASN A 12 4.22 -34.33 0.68
CA ASN A 12 4.05 -33.32 -0.39
C ASN A 12 4.88 -32.07 -0.06
N PRO A 13 6.23 -32.13 -0.18
CA PRO A 13 7.11 -30.99 0.08
C PRO A 13 6.82 -29.79 -0.85
N ILE A 14 6.20 -30.04 -2.00
CA ILE A 14 5.82 -29.03 -2.99
C ILE A 14 4.66 -28.14 -2.49
N SER A 15 3.79 -28.66 -1.61
CA SER A 15 2.61 -27.92 -1.11
C SER A 15 2.99 -26.71 -0.25
N HIS A 16 3.98 -26.87 0.64
CA HIS A 16 4.40 -25.80 1.55
C HIS A 16 5.06 -24.65 0.77
N ILE A 17 5.93 -24.97 -0.20
CA ILE A 17 6.58 -23.98 -1.07
C ILE A 17 5.54 -23.17 -1.85
N HIS A 18 4.48 -23.82 -2.34
CA HIS A 18 3.43 -23.14 -3.09
C HIS A 18 2.59 -22.20 -2.20
N VAL A 19 2.27 -22.62 -0.97
CA VAL A 19 1.53 -21.80 0.01
C VAL A 19 2.34 -20.56 0.43
N TRP A 20 3.61 -20.72 0.78
CA TRP A 20 4.47 -19.57 1.14
C TRP A 20 4.71 -18.65 -0.05
N ARG A 21 4.87 -19.19 -1.26
CA ARG A 21 4.98 -18.38 -2.48
C ARG A 21 3.71 -17.56 -2.73
N GLN A 22 2.53 -18.17 -2.58
CA GLN A 22 1.26 -17.45 -2.75
C GLN A 22 1.06 -16.36 -1.69
N ILE A 23 1.39 -16.64 -0.43
CA ILE A 23 1.32 -15.64 0.66
C ILE A 23 2.29 -14.50 0.39
N ALA A 24 3.54 -14.81 0.04
CA ALA A 24 4.55 -13.80 -0.28
C ALA A 24 4.13 -12.92 -1.46
N LEU A 25 3.64 -13.52 -2.55
CA LEU A 25 3.13 -12.78 -3.71
C LEU A 25 1.97 -11.86 -3.33
N ARG A 26 1.02 -12.34 -2.51
CA ARG A 26 -0.09 -11.52 -2.03
C ARG A 26 0.39 -10.35 -1.17
N CYS A 27 1.32 -10.59 -0.25
CA CYS A 27 1.91 -9.53 0.58
C CYS A 27 2.65 -8.50 -0.27
N VAL A 28 3.43 -8.93 -1.27
CA VAL A 28 4.14 -8.05 -2.19
C VAL A 28 3.14 -7.22 -3.00
N LEU A 29 2.12 -7.84 -3.60
CA LEU A 29 1.09 -7.11 -4.35
C LEU A 29 0.36 -6.09 -3.47
N SER A 30 -0.06 -6.49 -2.26
CA SER A 30 -0.70 -5.56 -1.32
C SER A 30 0.24 -4.43 -0.85
N ALA A 31 1.53 -4.70 -0.70
CA ALA A 31 2.51 -3.67 -0.38
C ALA A 31 2.69 -2.68 -1.55
N LEU A 32 2.75 -3.17 -2.78
CA LEU A 32 2.83 -2.34 -3.98
C LEU A 32 1.61 -1.42 -4.13
N GLN A 33 0.40 -1.96 -3.93
CA GLN A 33 -0.84 -1.16 -3.95
C GLN A 33 -0.82 -0.03 -2.91
N ARG A 34 -0.31 -0.30 -1.70
CA ARG A 34 -0.17 0.74 -0.67
C ARG A 34 0.86 1.78 -1.08
N LEU A 35 2.00 1.36 -1.62
CA LEU A 35 3.05 2.26 -2.11
C LEU A 35 2.54 3.17 -3.24
N GLU A 36 1.70 2.65 -4.13
CA GLU A 36 1.07 3.45 -5.19
C GLU A 36 0.20 4.56 -4.60
N VAL A 37 -0.69 4.25 -3.66
CA VAL A 37 -1.52 5.25 -2.96
C VAL A 37 -0.66 6.30 -2.25
N TYR A 38 0.42 5.89 -1.58
CA TYR A 38 1.35 6.84 -0.96
C TYR A 38 2.06 7.71 -2.01
N GLY A 39 2.45 7.14 -3.14
CA GLY A 39 3.08 7.88 -4.25
C GLY A 39 2.14 8.87 -4.93
N GLU A 40 0.87 8.53 -5.09
CA GLU A 40 -0.16 9.44 -5.58
C GLU A 40 -0.40 10.59 -4.60
N ARG A 41 -0.55 10.29 -3.31
CA ARG A 41 -0.71 11.33 -2.27
C ARG A 41 0.50 12.25 -2.18
N ALA A 42 1.71 11.72 -2.26
CA ALA A 42 2.94 12.53 -2.28
C ALA A 42 2.98 13.45 -3.52
N ARG A 43 2.53 12.95 -4.68
CA ARG A 43 2.40 13.78 -5.90
C ARG A 43 1.35 14.87 -5.72
N SER A 44 0.15 14.54 -5.23
CA SER A 44 -0.91 15.54 -4.96
C SER A 44 -0.46 16.60 -3.95
N ARG A 45 0.27 16.22 -2.89
CA ARG A 45 0.82 17.17 -1.90
C ARG A 45 1.85 18.11 -2.52
N ARG A 46 2.74 17.60 -3.38
CA ARG A 46 3.68 18.44 -4.14
C ARG A 46 2.97 19.38 -5.10
N GLN A 47 1.92 18.90 -5.78
CA GLN A 47 1.10 19.73 -6.66
C GLN A 47 0.38 20.82 -5.87
N LEU A 48 -0.19 20.50 -4.72
CA LEU A 48 -0.84 21.46 -3.82
C LEU A 48 0.14 22.55 -3.36
N ALA A 49 1.37 22.18 -3.01
CA ALA A 49 2.43 23.13 -2.65
C ALA A 49 2.88 24.02 -3.82
N SER A 50 2.74 23.54 -5.06
CA SER A 50 3.06 24.30 -6.28
C SER A 50 1.91 25.13 -6.84
N LEU A 51 0.69 24.99 -6.29
CA LEU A 51 -0.47 25.76 -6.75
C LEU A 51 -0.30 27.24 -6.41
N ASP A 52 -0.73 28.07 -7.35
CA ASP A 52 -0.71 29.52 -7.20
C ASP A 52 -1.71 29.98 -6.12
N HIS A 53 -1.42 31.12 -5.47
CA HIS A 53 -2.15 31.59 -4.30
C HIS A 53 -3.66 31.77 -4.56
N ARG A 54 -4.04 32.20 -5.77
CA ARG A 54 -5.46 32.32 -6.18
C ARG A 54 -6.17 30.97 -6.21
N LEU A 55 -5.53 29.93 -6.74
CA LEU A 55 -6.11 28.59 -6.83
C LEU A 55 -6.28 27.96 -5.44
N LEU A 56 -5.36 28.26 -4.52
CA LEU A 56 -5.50 27.87 -3.11
C LEU A 56 -6.70 28.56 -2.46
N MET A 57 -6.89 29.86 -2.70
CA MET A 57 -8.05 30.59 -2.16
C MET A 57 -9.38 30.08 -2.72
N ASP A 58 -9.45 29.68 -4.00
CA ASP A 58 -10.65 29.06 -4.59
C ASP A 58 -11.00 27.72 -3.92
N LEU A 59 -9.99 27.01 -3.40
CA LEU A 59 -10.15 25.80 -2.59
C LEU A 59 -10.44 26.09 -1.11
N GLY A 60 -10.47 27.37 -0.72
CA GLY A 60 -10.60 27.79 0.68
C GLY A 60 -9.38 27.49 1.55
N LEU A 61 -8.21 27.27 0.94
CA LEU A 61 -6.95 26.96 1.61
C LEU A 61 -6.03 28.17 1.61
N THR A 62 -5.27 28.35 2.68
CA THR A 62 -4.19 29.34 2.71
C THR A 62 -2.87 28.73 2.22
N GLN A 63 -1.91 29.59 1.87
CA GLN A 63 -0.56 29.13 1.50
C GLN A 63 0.14 28.41 2.67
N ALA A 64 -0.19 28.79 3.91
CA ALA A 64 0.29 28.12 5.12
C ALA A 64 -0.31 26.70 5.25
N ASP A 65 -1.60 26.52 4.93
CA ASP A 65 -2.24 25.20 4.96
C ASP A 65 -1.64 24.26 3.90
N ALA A 66 -1.39 24.78 2.70
CA ALA A 66 -0.75 24.01 1.63
C ALA A 66 0.68 23.59 2.01
N LEU A 67 1.44 24.49 2.65
CA LEU A 67 2.78 24.19 3.16
C LEU A 67 2.73 23.12 4.26
N ALA A 68 1.84 23.30 5.25
CA ALA A 68 1.66 22.36 6.36
C ALA A 68 1.23 20.96 5.87
N GLU A 69 0.37 20.89 4.85
CA GLU A 69 -0.02 19.61 4.22
C GLU A 69 1.15 18.98 3.46
N SER A 70 2.00 19.79 2.82
CA SER A 70 3.18 19.31 2.09
C SER A 70 4.28 18.78 3.01
N GLU A 71 4.40 19.31 4.22
CA GLU A 71 5.36 18.90 5.24
C GLU A 71 4.95 17.61 5.97
N LYS A 72 3.70 17.15 5.81
CA LYS A 72 3.25 15.92 6.46
C LYS A 72 4.03 14.72 5.94
N PRO A 73 4.60 13.90 6.83
CA PRO A 73 5.35 12.72 6.41
C PRO A 73 4.44 11.73 5.67
N PHE A 74 5.02 11.03 4.69
CA PHE A 74 4.28 10.17 3.76
C PHE A 74 3.51 9.02 4.43
N TRP A 75 3.92 8.60 5.63
CA TRP A 75 3.26 7.53 6.41
C TRP A 75 2.03 8.02 7.18
N LYS A 76 1.82 9.33 7.28
CA LYS A 76 0.69 9.91 8.00
C LYS A 76 -0.42 10.28 7.01
N VAL A 77 -1.49 9.47 7.07
CA VAL A 77 -2.77 9.71 6.41
C VAL A 77 -3.44 10.91 7.04
#